data_AF-A0A918B9V2-F1
#
_entry.id   AF-A0A918B9V2-F1
#
_cell.length_a   1.000
_cell.length_b   1.000
_cell.length_c   1.000
_cell.angle_alpha   90.00
_cell.angle_beta   90.00
_cell.angle_gamma   90.00
#
_symmetry.space_group_name_H-M   'P 1'
#
loop_
_entity.id
_entity.type
_entity.pdbx_description
1 polymer ?
#
loop_
_entity_poly.entity_id
_entity_poly.type
_entity_poly.pdbx_seq_one_letter_code
_entity_poly.pdbx_strand_id
1 'polypeptide(L)'
;MRCERCERCKSCERCQECEAREARESRAGTVVRLLPWASAEGKPAYLLTDGHGGHLSRRADAVEVTQIEMGHRLIGHSEALLERNAEIGMPELRYLTARLTEALRDSLRIAESRGARTGGGE
;
A
#
# COMPACT_ATOMS: atom_id res chain seq x y z
N MET A 1 -32.72 -28.63 2.99
CA MET A 1 -32.82 -27.32 3.67
C MET A 1 -32.01 -26.29 2.89
N ARG A 2 -32.66 -25.52 2.00
CA ARG A 2 -32.01 -24.50 1.17
C ARG A 2 -32.43 -23.12 1.65
N CYS A 3 -31.45 -22.22 1.70
CA CYS A 3 -31.64 -20.79 1.83
C CYS A 3 -31.47 -20.21 0.43
N GLU A 4 -32.53 -19.62 -0.12
CA GLU A 4 -32.50 -18.81 -1.33
C GLU A 4 -32.94 -17.39 -0.93
N ARG A 5 -32.01 -16.64 -0.33
CA ARG A 5 -31.94 -15.16 -0.30
C ARG A 5 -33.14 -14.33 0.22
N CYS A 6 -33.97 -14.93 1.09
CA CYS A 6 -34.77 -14.27 2.14
C CYS A 6 -35.88 -13.28 1.71
N GLU A 7 -37.14 -13.72 1.85
CA GLU A 7 -38.30 -12.81 2.03
C GLU A 7 -39.25 -13.23 3.19
N ARG A 8 -38.95 -14.24 4.02
CA ARG A 8 -40.00 -14.76 4.94
C ARG A 8 -39.65 -15.51 6.23
N CYS A 9 -38.44 -15.42 6.81
CA CYS A 9 -38.10 -16.29 7.95
C CYS A 9 -38.27 -15.63 9.34
N LYS A 10 -39.29 -16.04 10.10
CA LYS A 10 -39.53 -15.61 11.50
C LYS A 10 -38.89 -16.52 12.58
N SER A 11 -38.06 -17.53 12.25
CA SER A 11 -37.79 -18.61 13.23
C SER A 11 -36.46 -19.40 13.13
N CYS A 12 -35.38 -18.90 12.52
CA CYS A 12 -34.13 -19.68 12.47
C CYS A 12 -32.97 -18.98 13.20
N GLU A 13 -32.35 -19.67 14.16
CA GLU A 13 -31.13 -19.27 14.90
C GLU A 13 -29.92 -18.94 14.00
N ARG A 14 -29.98 -19.27 12.69
CA ARG A 14 -29.02 -18.87 11.64
C ARG A 14 -29.18 -17.42 11.15
N CYS A 15 -30.13 -16.63 11.66
CA CYS A 15 -30.27 -15.21 11.32
C CYS A 15 -29.06 -14.38 11.78
N GLN A 16 -28.42 -14.73 12.90
CA GLN A 16 -27.25 -14.00 13.39
C GLN A 16 -26.08 -14.00 12.38
N GLU A 17 -25.90 -15.08 11.61
CA GLU A 17 -24.85 -15.15 10.58
C GLU A 17 -25.17 -14.31 9.34
N CYS A 18 -26.45 -14.22 8.95
CA CYS A 18 -26.92 -13.37 7.85
C CYS A 18 -26.89 -11.89 8.24
N GLU A 19 -27.39 -11.54 9.43
CA GLU A 19 -27.34 -10.18 9.99
C GLU A 19 -25.90 -9.73 10.24
N ALA A 20 -25.01 -10.62 10.71
CA ALA A 20 -23.59 -10.30 10.82
C ALA A 20 -22.91 -10.13 9.46
N ARG A 21 -23.36 -10.84 8.41
CA ARG A 21 -22.87 -10.65 7.04
C ARG A 21 -23.34 -9.33 6.44
N GLU A 22 -24.63 -9.03 6.57
CA GLU A 22 -25.24 -7.76 6.13
C GLU A 22 -24.67 -6.58 6.91
N ALA A 23 -24.43 -6.72 8.21
CA ALA A 23 -23.75 -5.71 9.03
C ALA A 23 -22.27 -5.58 8.69
N ARG A 24 -21.59 -6.63 8.21
CA ARG A 24 -20.22 -6.55 7.67
C ARG A 24 -20.20 -5.87 6.29
N GLU A 25 -21.15 -6.16 5.41
CA GLU A 25 -21.33 -5.50 4.11
C GLU A 25 -21.74 -4.02 4.25
N SER A 26 -22.67 -3.73 5.18
CA SER A 26 -23.12 -2.38 5.52
C SER A 26 -22.05 -1.53 6.23
N ARG A 27 -21.01 -2.16 6.79
CA ARG A 27 -19.92 -1.50 7.51
C ARG A 27 -18.62 -1.46 6.69
N ALA A 28 -18.63 -2.01 5.48
CA ALA A 28 -17.58 -1.82 4.49
C ALA A 28 -17.66 -0.39 3.92
N GLY A 29 -17.23 0.59 4.74
CA GLY A 29 -17.05 1.95 4.27
C GLY A 29 -16.01 1.98 3.14
N THR A 30 -16.26 2.77 2.11
CA THR A 30 -15.28 3.02 1.05
C THR A 30 -14.01 3.59 1.66
N VAL A 31 -12.93 2.81 1.64
CA VAL A 31 -11.58 3.22 2.05
C VAL A 31 -10.86 3.80 0.85
N VAL A 32 -10.25 4.97 1.03
CA VAL A 32 -9.34 5.56 0.05
C VAL A 32 -7.91 5.19 0.43
N ARG A 33 -7.20 4.47 -0.44
CA ARG A 33 -5.80 4.11 -0.25
C ARG A 33 -4.91 4.85 -1.25
N LEU A 34 -3.92 5.59 -0.75
CA LEU A 34 -2.82 6.09 -1.57
C LEU A 34 -1.97 4.91 -2.06
N LEU A 35 -1.69 4.83 -3.36
CA LEU A 35 -0.87 3.79 -3.97
C LEU A 35 0.62 4.15 -3.90
N PRO A 36 1.53 3.15 -3.87
CA PRO A 36 2.97 3.38 -3.76
C PRO A 36 3.63 3.83 -5.07
N TRP A 37 2.87 3.93 -6.17
CA TRP A 37 3.29 4.48 -7.45
C TRP A 37 2.50 5.74 -7.80
N ALA A 38 3.09 6.58 -8.64
CA ALA A 38 2.42 7.73 -9.25
C ALA A 38 1.67 7.32 -10.53
N SER A 39 0.77 8.21 -11.00
CA SER A 39 0.22 8.14 -12.36
C SER A 39 1.32 8.37 -13.40
N ALA A 40 0.99 8.15 -14.68
CA ALA A 40 1.91 8.43 -15.79
C ALA A 40 2.37 9.90 -15.83
N GLU A 41 1.54 10.82 -15.33
CA GLU A 41 1.81 12.25 -15.22
C GLU A 41 2.52 12.63 -13.91
N GLY A 42 2.94 11.66 -13.11
CA GLY A 42 3.63 11.87 -11.84
C GLY A 42 2.74 12.30 -10.67
N LYS A 43 1.41 12.24 -10.81
CA LYS A 43 0.46 12.61 -9.75
C LYS A 43 0.24 11.45 -8.76
N PRO A 44 -0.10 11.73 -7.48
CA PRO A 44 -0.52 10.68 -6.56
C PRO A 44 -1.68 9.85 -7.13
N ALA A 45 -1.61 8.53 -7.01
CA ALA A 45 -2.66 7.62 -7.45
C ALA A 45 -3.41 7.05 -6.24
N TYR A 46 -4.74 7.02 -6.30
CA TYR A 46 -5.59 6.55 -5.21
C TYR A 46 -6.44 5.36 -5.65
N LEU A 47 -6.67 4.43 -4.73
CA LEU A 47 -7.54 3.27 -4.87
C LEU A 47 -8.74 3.43 -3.93
N LEU A 48 -9.95 3.40 -4.50
CA LEU A 48 -11.19 3.22 -3.75
C LEU A 48 -11.42 1.72 -3.55
N THR A 49 -11.51 1.28 -2.30
CA THR A 49 -11.63 -0.14 -1.94
C THR A 49 -12.54 -0.31 -0.73
N ASP A 50 -13.11 -1.50 -0.56
CA ASP A 50 -13.89 -1.91 0.61
C ASP A 50 -13.01 -2.27 1.83
N GLY A 51 -11.68 -2.17 1.69
CA GLY A 51 -10.72 -2.51 2.75
C GLY A 51 -10.46 -4.01 2.90
N HIS A 52 -11.07 -4.88 2.09
CA HIS A 52 -10.95 -6.34 2.21
C HIS A 52 -9.76 -6.94 1.45
N GLY A 53 -8.73 -6.13 1.15
CA GLY A 53 -7.48 -6.63 0.57
C GLY A 53 -7.63 -7.16 -0.86
N GLY A 54 -8.34 -6.43 -1.73
CA GLY A 54 -8.53 -6.75 -3.15
C GLY A 54 -7.22 -6.85 -3.96
N HIS A 55 -7.32 -7.23 -5.24
CA HIS A 55 -6.16 -7.48 -6.11
C HIS A 55 -5.18 -6.29 -6.17
N LEU A 56 -5.71 -5.07 -6.33
CA LEU A 56 -4.88 -3.85 -6.36
C LEU A 56 -4.24 -3.54 -5.01
N SER A 57 -4.91 -3.83 -3.89
CA SER A 57 -4.32 -3.68 -2.55
C SER A 57 -3.13 -4.62 -2.36
N ARG A 58 -3.26 -5.89 -2.75
CA ARG A 58 -2.13 -6.85 -2.70
C ARG A 58 -0.99 -6.47 -3.63
N ARG A 59 -1.32 -5.93 -4.81
CA ARG A 59 -0.31 -5.39 -5.73
C ARG A 59 0.40 -4.18 -5.11
N ALA A 60 -0.32 -3.30 -4.44
CA ALA A 60 0.26 -2.20 -3.69
C ALA A 60 1.24 -2.73 -2.64
N ASP A 61 0.83 -3.70 -1.82
CA ASP A 61 1.70 -4.30 -0.80
C ASP A 61 2.98 -4.91 -1.41
N ALA A 62 2.88 -5.62 -2.53
CA ALA A 62 4.04 -6.19 -3.22
C ALA A 62 5.00 -5.13 -3.78
N VAL A 63 4.47 -4.01 -4.29
CA VAL A 63 5.30 -2.89 -4.76
C VAL A 63 5.97 -2.19 -3.58
N GLU A 64 5.26 -1.99 -2.46
CA GLU A 64 5.87 -1.43 -1.24
C GLU A 64 7.08 -2.26 -0.79
N VAL A 65 6.95 -3.60 -0.76
CA VAL A 65 8.05 -4.52 -0.42
C VAL A 65 9.22 -4.35 -1.40
N THR A 66 8.94 -4.36 -2.70
CA THR A 66 9.98 -4.23 -3.73
C THR A 66 10.73 -2.90 -3.62
N GLN A 67 10.03 -1.78 -3.38
CA GLN A 67 10.63 -0.46 -3.20
C GLN A 67 11.52 -0.38 -1.96
N ILE A 68 11.07 -0.97 -0.84
CA ILE A 68 11.88 -1.02 0.39
C ILE A 68 13.15 -1.86 0.17
N GLU A 69 13.04 -3.02 -0.47
CA GLU A 69 14.21 -3.85 -0.81
C GLU A 69 15.18 -3.15 -1.76
N MET A 70 14.66 -2.42 -2.76
CA MET A 70 15.49 -1.58 -3.64
C MET A 70 16.22 -0.49 -2.86
N GLY A 71 15.54 0.15 -1.89
CA GLY A 71 16.13 1.12 -0.99
C GLY A 71 17.29 0.53 -0.19
N HIS A 72 17.11 -0.64 0.41
CA HIS A 72 18.19 -1.34 1.13
C HIS A 72 19.41 -1.64 0.23
N ARG A 73 19.19 -2.15 -0.98
CA ARG A 73 20.28 -2.40 -1.93
C ARG A 73 21.01 -1.12 -2.32
N LEU A 74 20.29 -0.01 -2.50
CA LEU A 74 20.87 1.27 -2.85
C LEU A 74 21.71 1.85 -1.70
N ILE A 75 21.26 1.70 -0.46
CA ILE A 75 22.04 2.11 0.73
C ILE A 75 23.36 1.34 0.77
N GLY A 76 23.32 0.00 0.64
CA GLY A 76 24.54 -0.81 0.62
C GLY A 76 25.51 -0.44 -0.51
N HIS A 77 24.99 -0.10 -1.69
CA HIS A 77 25.82 0.41 -2.79
C HIS A 77 26.44 1.78 -2.47
N SER A 78 25.68 2.66 -1.80
CA SER A 78 26.14 3.99 -1.39
C SER A 78 27.26 3.88 -0.37
N GLU A 79 27.10 3.03 0.65
CA GLU A 79 28.12 2.75 1.67
C GLU A 79 29.40 2.19 1.03
N ALA A 80 29.27 1.18 0.16
CA ALA A 80 30.40 0.60 -0.54
C ALA A 80 31.10 1.56 -1.53
N LEU A 81 30.43 2.62 -1.98
CA LEU A 81 31.06 3.68 -2.77
C LEU A 81 31.82 4.65 -1.87
N LEU A 82 31.24 5.04 -0.74
CA LEU A 82 31.85 5.95 0.24
C LEU A 82 33.08 5.33 0.94
N GLU A 83 33.10 4.02 1.13
CA GLU A 83 34.24 3.30 1.72
C GLU A 83 35.43 3.14 0.76
N ARG A 84 35.22 3.30 -0.55
CA ARG A 84 36.33 3.26 -1.49
C ARG A 84 37.19 4.49 -1.27
N ASN A 85 38.44 4.27 -0.89
CA ASN A 85 39.46 5.32 -0.76
C ASN A 85 39.93 5.86 -2.13
N ALA A 86 39.02 5.95 -3.10
CA ALA A 86 39.24 6.40 -4.47
C ALA A 86 38.40 7.66 -4.72
N GLU A 87 38.91 8.58 -5.54
CA GLU A 87 38.16 9.76 -5.94
C GLU A 87 36.88 9.37 -6.67
N ILE A 88 35.72 9.65 -6.08
CA ILE A 88 34.42 9.42 -6.71
C ILE A 88 34.19 10.53 -7.73
N GLY A 89 33.92 10.17 -8.99
CA GLY A 89 33.62 11.12 -10.04
C GLY A 89 32.29 11.85 -9.84
N MET A 90 32.21 13.08 -10.37
CA MET A 90 30.97 13.87 -10.36
C MET A 90 29.77 13.18 -11.03
N PRO A 91 29.91 12.44 -12.14
CA PRO A 91 28.80 11.67 -12.73
C PRO A 91 28.23 10.62 -11.78
N GLU A 92 29.10 9.88 -11.08
CA GLU A 92 28.73 8.86 -10.10
C GLU A 92 27.97 9.48 -8.93
N LEU A 93 28.44 10.62 -8.41
CA LEU A 93 27.75 11.36 -7.34
C LEU A 93 26.37 11.86 -7.78
N ARG A 94 26.25 12.39 -9.01
CA ARG A 94 24.95 12.84 -9.55
C ARG A 94 23.98 11.68 -9.69
N TYR A 95 24.44 10.55 -10.24
CA TYR A 95 23.64 9.35 -10.37
C TYR A 95 23.17 8.86 -8.99
N LEU A 96 24.09 8.71 -8.03
CA LEU A 96 23.76 8.22 -6.70
C LEU A 96 22.76 9.13 -5.98
N THR A 97 22.96 10.45 -6.06
CA THR A 97 22.05 11.45 -5.47
C THR A 97 20.65 11.36 -6.08
N ALA A 98 20.55 11.18 -7.40
CA ALA A 98 19.27 11.01 -8.08
C ALA A 98 18.55 9.73 -7.60
N ARG A 99 19.26 8.58 -7.57
CA ARG A 99 18.69 7.31 -7.09
C ARG A 99 18.25 7.37 -5.64
N LEU A 100 19.04 8.01 -4.76
CA LEU A 100 18.72 8.17 -3.35
C LEU A 100 17.49 9.07 -3.17
N THR A 101 17.40 10.15 -3.95
CA THR A 101 16.23 11.04 -3.95
C THR A 101 14.95 10.31 -4.37
N GLU A 102 15.03 9.45 -5.40
CA GLU A 102 13.91 8.61 -5.82
C GLU A 102 13.48 7.63 -4.73
N ALA A 103 14.43 6.88 -4.16
CA ALA A 103 14.16 5.90 -3.10
C ALA A 103 13.55 6.55 -1.84
N LEU A 104 14.00 7.76 -1.48
CA LEU A 104 13.44 8.53 -0.38
C LEU A 104 12.00 8.96 -0.67
N ARG A 105 11.72 9.45 -1.89
CA ARG A 105 10.36 9.82 -2.29
C ARG A 105 9.41 8.63 -2.24
N ASP A 106 9.85 7.46 -2.69
CA ASP A 106 9.09 6.23 -2.59
C ASP A 106 8.82 5.85 -1.12
N SER A 107 9.85 5.90 -0.28
CA SER A 107 9.73 5.60 1.15
C SER A 107 8.75 6.52 1.88
N LEU A 108 8.79 7.83 1.59
CA LEU A 108 7.85 8.81 2.15
C LEU A 108 6.40 8.51 1.73
N ARG A 109 6.18 8.17 0.46
CA ARG A 109 4.85 7.79 -0.04
C ARG A 109 4.33 6.52 0.61
N ILE A 110 5.19 5.52 0.83
CA ILE A 110 4.82 4.29 1.54
C ILE A 110 4.43 4.63 2.99
N ALA A 111 5.21 5.47 3.67
CA ALA A 111 4.94 5.90 5.04
C ALA A 111 3.59 6.63 5.15
N GLU A 112 3.32 7.58 4.24
CA GLU A 112 2.04 8.30 4.15
C GLU A 112 0.86 7.33 3.90
N SER A 113 1.02 6.44 2.92
CA SER A 113 0.02 5.42 2.59
C SER A 113 -0.28 4.50 3.77
N ARG A 114 0.73 4.11 4.55
CA ARG A 114 0.57 3.29 5.76
C ARG A 114 -0.09 4.07 6.89
N GLY A 115 0.34 5.31 7.13
CA GLY A 115 -0.21 6.19 8.14
C GLY A 115 -1.70 6.45 7.94
N ALA A 116 -2.13 6.70 6.70
CA ALA A 116 -3.53 6.89 6.36
C ALA A 116 -4.40 5.63 6.60
N ARG A 117 -3.82 4.42 6.56
CA ARG A 117 -4.53 3.17 6.88
C ARG A 117 -4.66 2.93 8.39
N THR A 118 -3.73 3.44 9.19
CA THR A 118 -3.73 3.29 10.65
C THR A 118 -4.49 4.40 11.38
N GLY A 119 -4.60 5.58 10.76
CA GLY A 119 -5.19 6.80 11.35
C GLY A 119 -6.66 7.05 10.99
N GLY A 120 -7.49 6.00 10.89
CA GLY A 120 -8.94 6.16 10.75
C GLY A 120 -9.56 6.71 12.04
N GLY A 121 -9.40 8.01 12.33
CA GLY A 121 -9.98 8.69 13.48
C GLY A 121 -9.17 9.90 13.94
N GLU A 122 -9.19 10.98 13.17
CA GLU A 122 -9.09 12.36 13.68
C GLU A 122 -10.27 13.16 13.13
#